data_AF-A0A7S1SYD2-F1
#
_entry.id   AF-A0A7S1SYD2-F1
#
_cell.length_a   1.000
_cell.length_b   1.000
_cell.length_c   1.000
_cell.angle_alpha   90.00
_cell.angle_beta   90.00
_cell.angle_gamma   90.00
#
_symmetry.space_group_name_H-M   'P 1'
#
loop_
_entity.id
_entity.type
_entity.pdbx_description
1 polymer ?
#
loop_
_entity_poly.entity_id
_entity_poly.type
_entity_poly.pdbx_seq_one_letter_code
_entity_poly.pdbx_strand_id
1 'polypeptide(L)'
;IQMTFEKVWGAGANTAVRWYNAGARSLDDLRARDDLDERQRAGLRHFADMQRRIPRAEVDAGIQKIREAASKLPHSAAVRFLEAMGSYRRGKATSGDIDVLICINADTGATPGTFLADLHSALRSGLFLTDDMTPPSPHRAGSDSRASWMGFCHVEI
;
A
#
# COMPACT_ATOMS: atom_id res chain seq x y z
N ILE A 1 -23.54 6.74 10.41
CA ILE A 1 -22.80 7.32 9.26
C ILE A 1 -21.41 7.85 9.63
N GLN A 2 -21.22 8.57 10.74
CA GLN A 2 -19.88 9.05 11.15
C GLN A 2 -18.86 7.90 11.30
N MET A 3 -19.24 6.79 11.94
CA MET A 3 -18.41 5.57 12.02
C MET A 3 -18.08 4.95 10.65
N THR A 4 -18.88 5.22 9.61
CA THR A 4 -18.60 4.77 8.24
C THR A 4 -17.51 5.62 7.59
N PHE A 5 -17.49 6.92 7.87
CA PHE A 5 -16.47 7.83 7.36
C PHE A 5 -15.08 7.55 7.94
N GLU A 6 -15.01 7.11 9.19
CA GLU A 6 -13.75 6.67 9.83
C GLU A 6 -13.14 5.43 9.16
N LYS A 7 -13.92 4.67 8.39
CA LYS A 7 -13.43 3.52 7.61
C LYS A 7 -12.82 3.93 6.28
N VAL A 8 -12.98 5.20 5.85
CA VAL A 8 -12.33 5.71 4.65
C VAL A 8 -10.84 5.87 4.96
N TRP A 9 -9.99 5.27 4.15
CA TRP A 9 -8.56 5.41 4.34
C TRP A 9 -8.12 6.88 4.26
N GLY A 10 -7.25 7.30 5.17
CA GLY A 10 -6.84 8.71 5.29
C GLY A 10 -7.83 9.60 6.06
N ALA A 11 -8.96 9.05 6.54
CA ALA A 11 -9.93 9.77 7.36
C ALA A 11 -9.93 9.28 8.82
N GLY A 12 -9.22 10.01 9.69
CA GLY A 12 -9.35 9.81 11.14
C GLY A 12 -10.66 10.39 11.70
N ALA A 13 -10.93 10.13 12.98
CA ALA A 13 -12.13 10.59 13.69
C ALA A 13 -12.45 12.09 13.49
N ASN A 14 -11.43 12.96 13.57
CA ASN A 14 -11.60 14.40 13.35
C ASN A 14 -12.09 14.74 11.93
N THR A 15 -11.59 14.02 10.93
CA THR A 15 -12.00 14.19 9.53
C THR A 15 -13.43 13.72 9.32
N ALA A 16 -13.79 12.58 9.91
CA ALA A 16 -15.14 12.05 9.87
C ALA A 16 -16.16 13.00 10.53
N VAL A 17 -15.84 13.56 11.70
CA VAL A 17 -16.66 14.58 12.38
C VAL A 17 -16.81 15.82 11.50
N ARG A 18 -15.72 16.31 10.91
CA ARG A 18 -15.75 17.49 10.03
C ARG A 18 -16.67 17.28 8.83
N TRP A 19 -16.58 16.14 8.15
CA TRP A 19 -17.46 15.83 7.03
C TRP A 19 -18.93 15.72 7.44
N TYR A 20 -19.20 15.09 8.58
CA TYR A 20 -20.56 14.99 9.11
C TYR A 20 -21.15 16.37 9.47
N ASN A 21 -20.38 17.22 10.13
CA ASN A 21 -20.78 18.59 10.47
C ASN A 21 -20.97 19.46 9.22
N ALA A 22 -20.23 19.19 8.15
CA ALA A 22 -20.40 19.80 6.83
C ALA A 22 -21.60 19.23 6.03
N GLY A 23 -22.44 18.39 6.65
CA GLY A 23 -23.68 17.91 6.05
C GLY A 23 -23.60 16.56 5.32
N ALA A 24 -22.43 15.92 5.22
CA ALA A 24 -22.33 14.61 4.56
C ALA A 24 -23.07 13.52 5.35
N ARG A 25 -23.91 12.74 4.66
CA ARG A 25 -24.73 11.64 5.18
C ARG A 25 -24.56 10.33 4.41
N SER A 26 -23.79 10.33 3.32
CA SER A 26 -23.43 9.15 2.54
C SER A 26 -21.97 9.21 2.06
N LEU A 27 -21.43 8.10 1.56
CA LEU A 27 -20.12 8.10 0.87
C LEU A 27 -20.21 8.82 -0.48
N ASP A 28 -21.36 8.82 -1.12
CA ASP A 28 -21.58 9.53 -2.39
C ASP A 28 -21.52 11.05 -2.19
N ASP A 29 -22.02 11.53 -1.05
CA ASP A 29 -21.87 12.93 -0.65
C ASP A 29 -20.40 13.31 -0.53
N LEU A 30 -19.52 12.38 -0.11
CA LEU A 30 -18.07 12.62 -0.08
C LEU A 30 -17.45 12.55 -1.47
N ARG A 31 -17.89 11.63 -2.33
CA ARG A 31 -17.39 11.51 -3.71
C ARG A 31 -17.68 12.77 -4.54
N ALA A 32 -18.77 13.45 -4.25
CA ALA A 32 -19.14 14.72 -4.89
C ALA A 32 -18.36 15.94 -4.39
N ARG A 33 -17.46 15.79 -3.41
CA ARG A 33 -16.69 16.91 -2.85
C ARG A 33 -15.40 17.18 -3.63
N ASP A 34 -15.08 18.46 -3.74
CA ASP A 34 -13.85 18.93 -4.37
C ASP A 34 -12.70 19.14 -3.39
N ASP A 35 -12.98 19.24 -2.08
CA ASP A 35 -12.00 19.56 -1.03
C ASP A 35 -11.28 18.34 -0.43
N LEU A 36 -11.39 17.17 -1.05
CA LEU A 36 -10.71 15.95 -0.63
C LEU A 36 -9.30 15.86 -1.23
N ASP A 37 -8.33 15.50 -0.39
CA ASP A 37 -6.98 15.19 -0.86
C ASP A 37 -6.94 13.85 -1.64
N GLU A 38 -5.86 13.61 -2.38
CA GLU A 38 -5.75 12.43 -3.24
C GLU A 38 -5.82 11.11 -2.46
N ARG A 39 -5.37 11.12 -1.20
CA ARG A 39 -5.39 9.94 -0.32
C ARG A 39 -6.81 9.60 0.09
N GLN A 40 -7.60 10.59 0.45
CA GLN A 40 -9.02 10.45 0.78
C GLN A 40 -9.81 10.05 -0.47
N ARG A 41 -9.49 10.60 -1.64
CA ARG A 41 -10.10 10.19 -2.92
C ARG A 41 -9.80 8.73 -3.22
N ALA A 42 -8.54 8.29 -3.11
CA ALA A 42 -8.17 6.88 -3.27
C ALA A 42 -8.90 5.98 -2.25
N GLY A 43 -8.96 6.39 -0.98
CA GLY A 43 -9.71 5.69 0.07
C GLY A 43 -11.21 5.55 -0.23
N LEU A 44 -11.82 6.53 -0.90
CA LEU A 44 -13.21 6.46 -1.35
C LEU A 44 -13.41 5.61 -2.61
N ARG A 45 -12.45 5.64 -3.54
CA ARG A 45 -12.45 4.78 -4.75
C ARG A 45 -12.43 3.31 -4.36
N HIS A 46 -11.54 2.93 -3.44
CA HIS A 46 -11.31 1.55 -3.02
C HIS A 46 -12.05 1.15 -1.75
N PHE A 47 -12.98 1.98 -1.26
CA PHE A 47 -13.64 1.77 0.04
C PHE A 47 -14.26 0.38 0.18
N ALA A 48 -14.96 -0.10 -0.85
CA ALA A 48 -15.62 -1.40 -0.82
C ALA A 48 -14.59 -2.55 -0.78
N ASP A 49 -13.53 -2.45 -1.58
CA ASP A 49 -12.50 -3.48 -1.66
C ASP A 49 -11.69 -3.57 -0.38
N MET A 50 -11.43 -2.45 0.29
CA MET A 50 -10.79 -2.42 1.61
C MET A 50 -11.56 -3.14 2.72
N GLN A 51 -12.88 -3.31 2.57
CA GLN A 51 -13.68 -4.07 3.55
C GLN A 51 -13.65 -5.58 3.27
N ARG A 52 -13.15 -6.01 2.11
CA ARG A 52 -13.09 -7.41 1.74
C ARG A 52 -11.86 -8.07 2.35
N ARG A 53 -11.97 -9.38 2.58
CA ARG A 53 -10.84 -10.23 2.98
C ARG A 53 -10.18 -10.79 1.73
N ILE A 54 -8.86 -10.82 1.72
CA ILE A 54 -8.04 -11.35 0.63
C ILE A 54 -7.79 -12.85 0.89
N PRO A 55 -8.21 -13.78 0.02
CA PRO A 55 -7.87 -15.19 0.15
C PRO A 55 -6.36 -15.41 0.11
N ARG A 56 -5.86 -16.43 0.83
CA ARG A 56 -4.42 -16.70 0.89
C ARG A 56 -3.77 -16.88 -0.49
N ALA A 57 -4.44 -17.56 -1.42
CA ALA A 57 -3.94 -17.77 -2.78
C ALA A 57 -3.75 -16.45 -3.56
N GLU A 58 -4.60 -15.45 -3.33
CA GLU A 58 -4.45 -14.12 -3.92
C GLU A 58 -3.24 -13.39 -3.33
N VAL A 59 -3.00 -13.54 -2.02
CA VAL A 59 -1.79 -13.03 -1.36
C VAL A 59 -0.55 -13.70 -1.96
N ASP A 60 -0.57 -15.02 -2.17
CA ASP A 60 0.52 -15.77 -2.80
C ASP A 60 0.85 -15.23 -4.20
N ALA A 61 -0.18 -15.02 -5.03
CA ALA A 61 -0.02 -14.45 -6.38
C ALA A 61 0.56 -13.03 -6.35
N GLY A 62 0.10 -12.18 -5.42
CA GLY A 62 0.63 -10.83 -5.23
C GLY A 62 2.12 -10.83 -4.84
N ILE A 63 2.53 -11.66 -3.89
CA ILE A 63 3.94 -11.79 -3.48
C ILE A 63 4.79 -12.29 -4.64
N GLN A 64 4.28 -13.24 -5.42
CA GLN A 64 4.99 -13.78 -6.58
C GLN A 64 5.25 -12.70 -7.63
N LYS A 65 4.26 -11.86 -7.96
CA LYS A 65 4.47 -10.69 -8.85
C LYS A 65 5.54 -9.74 -8.30
N ILE A 66 5.54 -9.49 -6.99
CA ILE A 66 6.55 -8.63 -6.34
C ILE A 66 7.95 -9.25 -6.43
N ARG A 67 8.09 -10.57 -6.21
CA ARG A 67 9.37 -11.30 -6.35
C ARG A 67 9.90 -11.24 -7.77
N GLU A 68 9.04 -11.46 -8.75
CA GLU A 68 9.40 -11.41 -10.17
C GLU A 68 9.90 -10.03 -10.58
N ALA A 69 9.20 -8.96 -10.16
CA ALA A 69 9.65 -7.59 -10.40
C ALA A 69 11.00 -7.32 -9.72
N ALA A 70 11.14 -7.67 -8.44
CA ALA A 70 12.37 -7.49 -7.67
C ALA A 70 13.58 -8.21 -8.30
N SER A 71 13.38 -9.42 -8.85
CA SER A 71 14.46 -10.20 -9.48
C SER A 71 15.05 -9.56 -10.74
N LYS A 72 14.30 -8.67 -11.40
CA LYS A 72 14.68 -8.01 -12.66
C LYS A 72 15.36 -6.66 -12.44
N LEU A 73 15.44 -6.18 -11.20
CA LEU A 73 16.04 -4.89 -10.88
C LEU A 73 17.58 -4.95 -10.95
N PRO A 74 18.26 -3.82 -11.25
CA PRO A 74 19.73 -3.74 -11.34
C PRO A 74 20.48 -4.23 -10.08
N HIS A 75 19.83 -4.14 -8.90
CA HIS A 75 20.38 -4.57 -7.61
C HIS A 75 19.62 -5.75 -7.00
N SER A 76 19.03 -6.63 -7.82
CA SER A 76 18.28 -7.79 -7.32
C SER A 76 19.13 -8.73 -6.44
N ALA A 77 20.43 -8.84 -6.70
CA ALA A 77 21.38 -9.59 -5.88
C ALA A 77 21.57 -9.04 -4.45
N ALA A 78 21.13 -7.80 -4.19
CA ALA A 78 21.14 -7.21 -2.85
C ALA A 78 20.08 -7.83 -1.92
N VAL A 79 19.02 -8.41 -2.47
CA VAL A 79 17.89 -8.93 -1.69
C VAL A 79 18.32 -10.17 -0.91
N ARG A 80 18.35 -10.06 0.42
CA ARG A 80 18.57 -11.19 1.36
C ARG A 80 17.28 -11.89 1.74
N PHE A 81 16.18 -11.13 1.77
CA PHE A 81 14.90 -11.57 2.31
C PHE A 81 13.79 -10.80 1.60
N LEU A 82 12.77 -11.52 1.12
CA LEU A 82 11.54 -10.96 0.57
C LEU A 82 10.41 -11.94 0.88
N GLU A 83 9.62 -11.62 1.91
CA GLU A 83 8.55 -12.49 2.38
C GLU A 83 7.31 -11.69 2.74
N ALA A 84 6.16 -12.34 2.61
CA ALA A 84 4.95 -11.82 3.20
C ALA A 84 4.93 -12.00 4.71
N MET A 85 4.48 -10.96 5.38
CA MET A 85 4.45 -10.81 6.82
C MET A 85 3.00 -10.82 7.30
N GLY A 86 2.68 -10.02 8.32
CA GLY A 86 1.30 -9.78 8.69
C GLY A 86 0.51 -11.03 9.08
N SER A 87 -0.77 -11.00 8.75
CA SER A 87 -1.69 -12.12 8.97
C SER A 87 -1.33 -13.35 8.12
N TYR A 88 -0.72 -13.16 6.96
CA TYR A 88 -0.23 -14.22 6.10
C TYR A 88 0.83 -15.08 6.80
N ARG A 89 1.87 -14.45 7.38
CA ARG A 89 2.93 -15.15 8.12
C ARG A 89 2.42 -15.86 9.38
N ARG A 90 1.33 -15.36 9.99
CA ARG A 90 0.65 -16.02 11.12
C ARG A 90 -0.25 -17.19 10.70
N GLY A 91 -0.23 -17.60 9.43
CA GLY A 91 -0.97 -18.76 8.93
C GLY A 91 -2.48 -18.54 8.78
N LYS A 92 -2.95 -17.29 8.67
CA LYS A 92 -4.38 -17.04 8.43
C LYS A 92 -4.77 -17.45 7.01
N ALA A 93 -5.99 -17.98 6.88
CA ALA A 93 -6.57 -18.39 5.59
C ALA A 93 -6.98 -17.20 4.71
N THR A 94 -7.22 -16.04 5.33
CA THR A 94 -7.46 -14.78 4.63
C THR A 94 -6.67 -13.65 5.30
N SER A 95 -6.35 -12.62 4.54
CA SER A 95 -5.62 -11.42 4.95
C SER A 95 -6.47 -10.15 4.77
N GLY A 96 -6.07 -9.06 5.41
CA GLY A 96 -6.70 -7.73 5.18
C GLY A 96 -5.99 -6.96 4.09
N ASP A 97 -4.69 -7.19 3.99
CA ASP A 97 -3.72 -6.56 3.11
C ASP A 97 -2.57 -7.55 2.82
N ILE A 98 -1.67 -7.14 1.93
CA ILE A 98 -0.44 -7.86 1.61
C ILE A 98 0.73 -7.10 2.24
N ASP A 99 1.17 -7.54 3.41
CA ASP A 99 2.37 -7.01 4.07
C ASP A 99 3.62 -7.69 3.50
N VAL A 100 4.56 -6.95 2.91
CA VAL A 100 5.83 -7.49 2.40
C VAL A 100 7.01 -6.83 3.10
N LEU A 101 7.91 -7.64 3.65
CA LEU A 101 9.18 -7.17 4.19
C LEU A 101 10.32 -7.55 3.24
N ILE A 102 11.13 -6.56 2.88
CA ILE A 102 12.30 -6.72 2.03
C ILE A 102 13.53 -6.27 2.83
N CYS A 103 14.51 -7.17 2.97
CA CYS A 103 15.82 -6.83 3.52
C CYS A 103 16.85 -6.88 2.41
N ILE A 104 17.60 -5.79 2.25
CA ILE A 104 18.70 -5.71 1.30
C ILE A 104 20.04 -5.61 2.03
N ASN A 105 21.08 -6.07 1.36
CA ASN A 105 22.46 -5.96 1.79
C ASN A 105 23.02 -4.56 1.52
N ALA A 106 23.43 -3.85 2.57
CA ALA A 106 23.93 -2.47 2.49
C ALA A 106 25.28 -2.34 1.74
N ASP A 107 26.03 -3.42 1.57
CA ASP A 107 27.35 -3.45 0.91
C ASP A 107 27.28 -3.54 -0.63
N THR A 108 26.07 -3.60 -1.20
CA THR A 108 25.85 -3.79 -2.65
C THR A 108 25.65 -2.49 -3.43
N GLY A 109 25.78 -1.34 -2.76
CA GLY A 109 25.56 -0.01 -3.36
C GLY A 109 24.08 0.40 -3.47
N ALA A 110 23.14 -0.52 -3.23
CA ALA A 110 21.72 -0.20 -3.10
C ALA A 110 21.35 0.13 -1.65
N THR A 111 20.42 1.07 -1.50
CA THR A 111 19.81 1.43 -0.22
C THR A 111 18.34 1.01 -0.22
N PRO A 112 17.71 0.79 0.94
CA PRO A 112 16.28 0.44 1.00
C PRO A 112 15.41 1.45 0.25
N GLY A 113 15.79 2.74 0.28
CA GLY A 113 15.10 3.80 -0.43
C GLY A 113 15.21 3.68 -1.94
N THR A 114 16.43 3.51 -2.46
CA THR A 114 16.67 3.37 -3.91
C THR A 114 16.04 2.09 -4.47
N PHE A 115 16.21 0.96 -3.77
CA PHE A 115 15.59 -0.29 -4.15
C PHE A 115 14.06 -0.22 -4.15
N LEU A 116 13.46 0.40 -3.12
CA LEU A 116 12.01 0.57 -3.05
C LEU A 116 11.49 1.46 -4.17
N ALA A 117 12.21 2.52 -4.52
CA ALA A 117 11.84 3.40 -5.63
C ALA A 117 11.85 2.66 -6.98
N ASP A 118 12.91 1.88 -7.24
CA ASP A 118 13.01 1.07 -8.46
C ASP A 118 11.91 0.01 -8.53
N LEU A 119 11.66 -0.71 -7.43
CA LEU A 119 10.60 -1.71 -7.36
C LEU A 119 9.21 -1.09 -7.53
N HIS A 120 8.95 0.04 -6.89
CA HIS A 120 7.71 0.79 -7.03
C HIS A 120 7.48 1.20 -8.49
N SER A 121 8.50 1.77 -9.14
CA SER A 121 8.44 2.17 -10.55
C SER A 121 8.15 0.97 -11.48
N ALA A 122 8.83 -0.16 -11.25
CA ALA A 122 8.61 -1.39 -12.02
C ALA A 122 7.19 -1.94 -11.85
N LEU A 123 6.67 -1.98 -10.63
CA LEU A 123 5.33 -2.49 -10.35
C LEU A 123 4.22 -1.52 -10.80
N ARG A 124 4.48 -0.21 -10.77
CA ARG A 124 3.55 0.82 -11.27
C ARG A 124 3.46 0.80 -12.79
N SER A 125 4.59 0.72 -13.50
CA SER A 125 4.63 0.61 -14.96
C SER A 125 4.03 -0.72 -15.46
N GLY A 126 4.17 -1.79 -14.69
CA GLY A 126 3.48 -3.06 -14.92
C GLY A 126 2.00 -3.09 -14.53
N LEU A 127 1.40 -1.95 -14.17
CA LEU A 127 -0.01 -1.79 -13.76
C LEU A 127 -0.44 -2.64 -12.54
N PHE A 128 0.51 -3.23 -11.82
CA PHE A 128 0.23 -3.96 -10.60
C PHE A 128 -0.14 -3.02 -9.45
N LEU A 129 0.60 -1.92 -9.27
CA LEU A 129 0.23 -0.86 -8.33
C LEU A 129 -0.72 0.12 -9.01
N THR A 130 -1.81 0.50 -8.34
CA THR A 130 -2.84 1.36 -8.93
C THR A 130 -2.84 2.77 -8.35
N ASP A 131 -2.58 2.91 -7.05
CA ASP A 131 -2.69 4.18 -6.33
C ASP A 131 -1.69 4.26 -5.18
N ASP A 132 -1.09 5.43 -5.00
CA ASP A 132 -0.14 5.72 -3.93
C ASP A 132 -0.83 6.39 -2.75
N MET A 133 -0.85 5.72 -1.61
CA MET A 133 -1.39 6.28 -0.36
C MET A 133 -0.29 7.00 0.43
N THR A 134 0.87 6.38 0.55
CA THR A 134 2.10 6.99 1.06
C THR A 134 3.20 6.70 0.05
N PRO A 135 3.67 7.72 -0.70
CA PRO A 135 4.70 7.52 -1.71
C PRO A 135 5.99 7.03 -1.06
N PRO A 136 6.91 6.41 -1.82
CA PRO A 136 8.21 6.00 -1.29
C PRO A 136 8.91 7.24 -0.73
N SER A 137 9.07 7.30 0.59
CA SER A 137 9.76 8.40 1.25
C SER A 137 11.14 7.91 1.65
N PRO A 138 12.24 8.54 1.17
CA PRO A 138 13.51 8.40 1.86
C PRO A 138 13.29 9.00 3.25
N HIS A 139 13.28 8.15 4.27
CA HIS A 139 13.08 8.65 5.62
C HIS A 139 14.29 9.53 5.98
N ARG A 140 14.01 10.76 6.41
CA ARG A 140 14.91 11.86 6.86
C ARG A 140 16.41 11.62 6.70
N ALA A 141 17.08 12.55 6.02
CA ALA A 141 18.54 12.65 5.90
C ALA A 141 19.26 12.13 7.17
N GLY A 142 19.95 10.99 7.04
CA GLY A 142 20.68 10.33 8.13
C GLY A 142 20.25 8.89 8.47
N SER A 143 19.12 8.38 7.95
CA SER A 143 18.73 6.97 8.16
C SER A 143 18.46 6.22 6.85
N ASP A 144 19.53 5.85 6.14
CA ASP A 144 19.45 5.01 4.93
C ASP A 144 19.15 3.52 5.24
N SER A 145 18.62 3.23 6.44
CA SER A 145 18.40 1.86 6.94
C SER A 145 16.96 1.37 6.76
N ARG A 146 16.01 2.25 6.41
CA ARG A 146 14.62 1.85 6.15
C ARG A 146 13.93 2.71 5.11
N ALA A 147 13.04 2.10 4.34
CA ALA A 147 12.08 2.76 3.49
C ALA A 147 10.74 2.02 3.57
N SER A 148 9.64 2.72 3.31
CA SER A 148 8.31 2.13 3.31
C SER A 148 7.44 2.78 2.24
N TRP A 149 6.56 1.99 1.67
CA TRP A 149 5.52 2.41 0.74
C TRP A 149 4.20 1.80 1.17
N MET A 150 3.11 2.49 0.87
CA MET A 150 1.76 1.98 1.08
C MET A 150 0.87 2.49 -0.04
N GLY A 151 0.03 1.62 -0.57
CA GLY A 151 -0.88 1.93 -1.65
C GLY A 151 -1.75 0.75 -2.01
N PHE A 152 -2.38 0.85 -3.16
CA PHE A 152 -3.27 -0.17 -3.69
C PHE A 152 -2.60 -0.95 -4.81
N CYS A 153 -2.93 -2.23 -4.91
CA CYS A 153 -2.52 -3.09 -6.00
C CYS A 153 -3.72 -3.88 -6.52
N HIS A 154 -3.62 -4.36 -7.76
CA HIS A 154 -4.59 -5.25 -8.35
C HIS A 154 -3.93 -6.60 -8.67
N VAL A 155 -4.43 -7.66 -8.05
CA VAL A 155 -3.97 -9.03 -8.28
C VAL A 155 -4.94 -9.71 -9.24
N GLU A 156 -4.50 -9.92 -10.47
CA GLU A 156 -5.19 -10.81 -11.41
C GLU A 156 -4.85 -12.26 -11.05
N ILE A 157 -5.89 -13.07 -10.83
CA ILE A 157 -5.82 -14.52 -10.55
C ILE A 157 -6.55 -15.26 -11.65
#